data_AF-A0A929QH73-F1
#
_entry.id   AF-A0A929QH73-F1
#
_cell.length_a   1.000
_cell.length_b   1.000
_cell.length_c   1.000
_cell.angle_alpha   90.00
_cell.angle_beta   90.00
_cell.angle_gamma   90.00
#
_symmetry.space_group_name_H-M   'P 1'
#
loop_
_entity.id
_entity.type
_entity.pdbx_description
1 polymer ?
#
loop_
_entity_poly.entity_id
_entity_poly.type
_entity_poly.pdbx_seq_one_letter_code
_entity_poly.pdbx_strand_id
1 'polypeptide(L)'
;MNKFKFLSIVMIFGLFGINSGVFASDEHRKIAEDYLNEQKEVDYYWQGQSPYISNEKPFYTGDENKPSYMEYKVSCNNDKDCGFIMVNIDDSDVKVPMSSSTGKTLSEKMGDNENNENVFLKMKKLET
;
A
#
# COMPACT_ATOMS: atom_id res chain seq x y z
N MET A 1 -7.26 -19.69 58.01
CA MET A 1 -6.37 -18.54 57.73
C MET A 1 -5.37 -18.95 56.65
N ASN A 2 -5.72 -18.72 55.38
CA ASN A 2 -4.88 -19.10 54.25
C ASN A 2 -4.07 -17.91 53.76
N LYS A 3 -2.76 -18.17 53.61
CA LYS A 3 -1.72 -17.23 53.20
C LYS A 3 -1.85 -16.94 51.70
N PHE A 4 -2.27 -15.72 51.34
CA PHE A 4 -2.14 -15.24 49.97
C PHE A 4 -0.74 -14.65 49.78
N LYS A 5 0.10 -15.37 49.02
CA LYS A 5 1.38 -14.87 48.52
C LYS A 5 1.09 -14.01 47.28
N PHE A 6 1.51 -12.75 47.30
CA PHE A 6 1.57 -11.90 46.11
C PHE A 6 2.61 -12.47 45.13
N LEU A 7 2.17 -12.85 43.92
CA LEU A 7 3.07 -13.01 42.79
C LEU A 7 3.12 -11.67 42.03
N SER A 8 4.22 -10.94 42.18
CA SER A 8 4.55 -9.80 41.32
C SER A 8 4.91 -10.34 39.93
N ILE A 9 3.98 -10.23 38.99
CA ILE A 9 4.25 -10.46 37.56
C ILE A 9 4.98 -9.21 37.05
N VAL A 10 6.30 -9.34 36.90
CA VAL A 10 7.13 -8.37 36.19
C VAL A 10 6.80 -8.48 34.70
N MET A 11 5.94 -7.59 34.20
CA MET A 11 5.81 -7.38 32.76
C MET A 11 7.08 -6.72 32.26
N ILE A 12 7.98 -7.53 31.71
CA ILE A 12 9.09 -7.06 30.90
C ILE A 12 8.46 -6.50 29.63
N PHE A 13 8.29 -5.18 29.58
CA PHE A 13 8.07 -4.46 28.33
C PHE A 13 9.32 -4.70 27.49
N GLY A 14 9.21 -5.63 26.54
CA GLY A 14 10.20 -5.82 25.51
C GLY A 14 10.41 -4.49 24.82
N LEU A 15 11.61 -3.94 25.00
CA LEU A 15 12.19 -2.89 24.17
C LEU A 15 12.33 -3.45 22.75
N PHE A 16 11.22 -3.56 22.03
CA PHE A 16 11.25 -3.60 20.59
C PHE A 16 11.41 -2.17 20.13
N GLY A 17 12.60 -1.89 19.59
CA GLY A 17 12.95 -0.62 18.99
C GLY A 17 11.80 -0.14 18.12
N ILE A 18 11.28 1.03 18.47
CA ILE A 18 10.44 1.87 17.64
C ILE A 18 11.24 2.16 16.38
N ASN A 19 11.11 1.26 15.41
CA ASN A 19 11.56 1.46 14.06
C ASN A 19 10.65 2.56 13.50
N SER A 20 11.21 3.73 13.24
CA SER A 20 10.52 4.98 12.88
C SER A 20 9.75 4.93 11.54
N GLY A 21 9.41 3.76 11.03
CA GLY A 21 8.73 3.56 9.74
C GLY A 21 7.20 3.41 9.81
N VAL A 22 6.60 3.42 11.01
CA VAL A 22 5.15 3.13 11.19
C VAL A 22 4.27 4.40 11.07
N PHE A 23 4.84 5.60 11.01
CA PHE A 23 4.04 6.83 11.08
C PHE A 23 3.66 7.47 9.73
N ALA A 24 4.28 7.05 8.62
CA ALA A 24 3.92 7.54 7.29
C ALA A 24 2.84 6.68 6.60
N SER A 25 2.58 5.44 7.05
CA SER A 25 1.58 4.57 6.41
C SER A 25 0.16 5.13 6.52
N ASP A 26 -0.19 5.73 7.66
CA ASP A 26 -1.57 6.10 7.97
C ASP A 26 -2.11 7.23 7.09
N GLU A 27 -1.27 8.24 6.79
CA GLU A 27 -1.68 9.36 5.93
C GLU A 27 -1.88 8.90 4.48
N HIS A 28 -0.91 8.19 3.91
CA HIS A 28 -0.99 7.72 2.53
C HIS A 28 -2.11 6.70 2.34
N ARG A 29 -2.36 5.87 3.36
CA ARG A 29 -3.47 4.91 3.33
C ARG A 29 -4.80 5.63 3.33
N LYS A 30 -4.96 6.65 4.17
CA LYS A 30 -6.17 7.47 4.18
C LYS A 30 -6.41 8.12 2.81
N ILE A 31 -5.38 8.66 2.17
CA ILE A 31 -5.49 9.23 0.81
C ILE A 31 -5.97 8.16 -0.19
N ALA A 32 -5.42 6.94 -0.13
CA ALA A 32 -5.87 5.85 -0.98
C ALA A 32 -7.32 5.43 -0.70
N GLU A 33 -7.73 5.37 0.57
CA GLU A 33 -9.10 5.04 0.98
C GLU A 33 -10.11 6.11 0.55
N ASP A 34 -9.77 7.39 0.74
CA ASP A 34 -10.60 8.53 0.31
C ASP A 34 -10.76 8.50 -1.22
N TYR A 35 -9.66 8.33 -1.96
CA TYR A 35 -9.69 8.18 -3.42
C TYR A 35 -10.53 6.98 -3.88
N LEU A 36 -10.37 5.82 -3.24
CA LEU A 36 -11.16 4.64 -3.57
C LEU A 36 -12.66 4.88 -3.33
N ASN A 37 -13.01 5.58 -2.24
CA ASN A 37 -14.39 5.91 -1.91
C ASN A 37 -15.01 6.90 -2.90
N GLU A 38 -14.24 7.83 -3.43
CA GLU A 38 -14.69 8.74 -4.49
C GLU A 38 -14.86 8.00 -5.82
N GLN A 39 -13.89 7.17 -6.20
CA GLN A 39 -13.88 6.52 -7.50
C GLN A 39 -14.83 5.33 -7.60
N LYS A 40 -15.12 4.60 -6.51
CA LYS A 40 -15.99 3.41 -6.57
C LYS A 40 -17.42 3.71 -7.06
N GLU A 41 -17.87 4.95 -6.99
CA GLU A 41 -19.20 5.36 -7.46
C GLU A 41 -19.23 5.71 -8.95
N VAL A 42 -18.09 6.03 -9.56
CA VAL A 42 -17.99 6.58 -10.93
C VAL A 42 -17.10 5.78 -11.87
N ASP A 43 -16.11 5.04 -11.35
CA ASP A 43 -15.27 4.15 -12.13
C ASP A 43 -16.07 2.90 -12.51
N TYR A 44 -16.26 2.71 -13.81
CA TYR A 44 -17.05 1.62 -14.38
C TYR A 44 -16.62 0.22 -13.91
N TYR A 45 -15.34 0.00 -13.63
CA TYR A 45 -14.83 -1.30 -13.21
C TYR A 45 -15.05 -1.56 -11.71
N TRP A 46 -15.11 -0.51 -10.90
CA TRP A 46 -15.33 -0.61 -9.46
C TRP A 46 -16.79 -0.45 -9.04
N GLN A 47 -17.60 0.20 -9.89
CA GLN A 47 -19.01 0.44 -9.63
C GLN A 47 -19.76 -0.88 -9.37
N GLY A 48 -20.40 -0.97 -8.20
CA GLY A 48 -21.15 -2.15 -7.78
C GLY A 48 -20.30 -3.37 -7.38
N GLN A 49 -18.96 -3.30 -7.42
CA GLN A 49 -18.08 -4.41 -7.07
C GLN A 49 -17.66 -4.43 -5.58
N SER A 50 -17.99 -3.38 -4.82
CA SER A 50 -17.55 -3.20 -3.42
C SER A 50 -16.03 -3.31 -3.25
N PRO A 51 -15.24 -2.45 -3.90
CA PRO A 51 -13.79 -2.53 -3.81
C PRO A 51 -13.27 -2.11 -2.42
N TYR A 52 -12.16 -2.70 -1.99
CA TYR A 52 -11.47 -2.40 -0.74
C TYR A 52 -9.96 -2.60 -0.88
N ILE A 53 -9.19 -1.88 -0.06
CA ILE A 53 -7.73 -2.07 0.02
C ILE A 53 -7.44 -3.37 0.77
N SER A 54 -6.80 -4.32 0.11
CA SER A 54 -6.51 -5.65 0.66
C SER A 54 -5.06 -5.83 1.07
N ASN A 55 -4.15 -5.05 0.51
CA ASN A 55 -2.72 -5.08 0.84
C ASN A 55 -2.06 -3.74 0.50
N GLU A 56 -0.92 -3.48 1.10
CA GLU A 56 -0.09 -2.30 0.83
C GLU A 56 1.40 -2.65 0.83
N LYS A 57 2.20 -1.97 0.03
CA LYS A 57 3.66 -2.10 0.04
C LYS A 57 4.38 -0.91 -0.60
N PRO A 58 5.62 -0.63 -0.19
CA PRO A 58 6.44 0.37 -0.84
C PRO A 58 6.80 -0.02 -2.29
N PHE A 59 6.85 0.97 -3.17
CA PHE A 59 7.21 0.84 -4.58
C PHE A 59 8.35 1.80 -4.94
N TYR A 60 9.37 1.28 -5.61
CA TYR A 60 10.64 1.95 -5.86
C TYR A 60 10.81 2.20 -7.37
N THR A 61 10.99 3.47 -7.79
CA THR A 61 11.14 3.83 -9.22
C THR A 61 12.56 4.19 -9.65
N GLY A 62 13.56 4.07 -8.78
CA GLY A 62 14.95 4.30 -9.16
C GLY A 62 15.98 4.26 -8.03
N ASP A 63 15.59 4.59 -6.80
CA ASP A 63 16.42 4.39 -5.61
C ASP A 63 15.85 3.21 -4.82
N GLU A 64 16.66 2.18 -4.55
CA GLU A 64 16.27 1.00 -3.78
C GLU A 64 16.10 1.28 -2.28
N ASN A 65 16.65 2.39 -1.79
CA ASN A 65 16.63 2.77 -0.38
C ASN A 65 15.54 3.80 -0.06
N LYS A 66 14.97 4.46 -1.07
CA LYS A 66 13.90 5.43 -0.92
C LYS A 66 12.71 5.07 -1.82
N PRO A 67 11.61 4.54 -1.25
CA PRO A 67 10.43 4.27 -2.06
C PRO A 67 9.87 5.58 -2.59
N SER A 68 9.33 5.53 -3.80
CA SER A 68 8.74 6.69 -4.48
C SER A 68 7.23 6.71 -4.35
N TYR A 69 6.61 5.53 -4.15
CA TYR A 69 5.17 5.39 -3.95
C TYR A 69 4.86 4.38 -2.85
N MET A 70 3.70 4.53 -2.23
CA MET A 70 3.01 3.43 -1.56
C MET A 70 1.99 2.83 -2.53
N GLU A 71 2.09 1.54 -2.80
CA GLU A 71 1.19 0.79 -3.68
C GLU A 71 0.17 0.03 -2.83
N TYR A 72 -1.11 0.26 -3.10
CA TYR A 72 -2.26 -0.36 -2.45
C TYR A 72 -2.97 -1.28 -3.43
N LYS A 73 -3.10 -2.56 -3.06
CA LYS A 73 -3.87 -3.53 -3.82
C LYS A 73 -5.36 -3.34 -3.55
N VAL A 74 -6.15 -3.25 -4.62
CA VAL A 74 -7.61 -3.18 -4.54
C VAL A 74 -8.18 -4.56 -4.88
N SER A 75 -9.01 -5.07 -3.97
CA SER A 75 -9.78 -6.30 -4.17
C SER A 75 -11.26 -6.00 -4.08
N CYS A 76 -12.09 -6.85 -4.68
CA CYS A 76 -13.53 -6.85 -4.57
C CYS A 76 -14.00 -8.18 -3.95
N ASN A 77 -15.28 -8.25 -3.57
CA ASN A 77 -15.85 -9.45 -2.95
C ASN A 77 -15.60 -10.75 -3.75
N ASN A 78 -15.55 -10.65 -5.09
CA ASN A 78 -15.42 -11.80 -5.98
C ASN A 78 -14.10 -11.85 -6.77
N ASP A 79 -13.24 -10.83 -6.65
CA ASP A 79 -12.00 -10.73 -7.41
C ASP A 79 -10.87 -10.14 -6.57
N LYS A 80 -9.74 -10.84 -6.48
CA LYS A 80 -8.58 -10.39 -5.72
C LYS A 80 -7.82 -9.29 -6.46
N ASP A 81 -7.93 -9.23 -7.78
CA ASP A 81 -7.17 -8.35 -8.66
C ASP A 81 -8.09 -7.29 -9.30
N CYS A 82 -8.84 -6.59 -8.46
CA CYS A 82 -9.73 -5.50 -8.90
C CYS A 82 -8.99 -4.23 -9.30
N GLY A 83 -7.69 -4.14 -9.03
CA GLY A 83 -6.89 -2.99 -9.39
C GLY A 83 -5.87 -2.63 -8.33
N PHE A 84 -5.36 -1.42 -8.44
CA PHE A 84 -4.41 -0.86 -7.50
C PHE A 84 -4.47 0.66 -7.47
N ILE A 85 -4.02 1.23 -6.37
CA ILE A 85 -3.83 2.67 -6.17
C ILE A 85 -2.38 2.89 -5.76
N MET A 86 -1.73 3.91 -6.29
CA MET A 86 -0.40 4.33 -5.93
C MET A 86 -0.44 5.76 -5.43
N VAL A 87 0.04 5.95 -4.21
CA VAL A 87 0.12 7.27 -3.59
C VAL A 87 1.58 7.68 -3.56
N ASN A 88 1.87 8.86 -4.11
CA ASN A 88 3.21 9.44 -4.03
C ASN A 88 3.54 9.76 -2.56
N ILE A 89 4.71 9.33 -2.11
CA ILE A 89 5.24 9.55 -0.76
C ILE A 89 6.34 10.61 -0.74
N ASP A 90 6.81 11.05 -1.91
CA ASP A 90 7.65 12.24 -2.01
C ASP A 90 6.73 13.46 -1.92
N ASP A 91 6.87 14.25 -0.86
CA ASP A 91 6.08 15.48 -0.58
C ASP A 91 6.32 16.60 -1.63
N SER A 92 6.83 16.26 -2.81
CA SER A 92 7.20 17.17 -3.89
C SER A 92 6.04 17.53 -4.83
N ASP A 93 4.87 16.87 -4.71
CA ASP A 93 3.73 17.09 -5.61
C ASP A 93 2.35 16.98 -4.94
N VAL A 94 1.32 17.43 -5.66
CA VAL A 94 -0.09 17.20 -5.31
C VAL A 94 -0.29 15.69 -5.14
N LYS A 95 -0.76 15.24 -3.97
CA LYS A 95 -0.99 13.83 -3.63
C LYS A 95 -2.19 13.24 -4.39
N VAL A 96 -2.23 13.39 -5.72
CA VAL A 96 -3.24 12.74 -6.58
C VAL A 96 -2.81 11.30 -6.77
N PRO A 97 -3.58 10.32 -6.29
CA PRO A 97 -3.23 8.92 -6.46
C PRO A 97 -3.30 8.53 -7.94
N MET A 98 -2.34 7.73 -8.39
CA MET A 98 -2.46 7.02 -9.66
C MET A 98 -3.21 5.71 -9.41
N SER A 99 -4.10 5.31 -10.30
CA SER A 99 -4.82 4.04 -10.12
C SER A 99 -5.02 3.29 -11.42
N SER A 100 -5.07 1.97 -11.32
CA SER A 100 -5.67 1.11 -12.33
C SER A 100 -6.85 0.42 -11.69
N SER A 101 -8.04 0.54 -12.26
CA SER A 101 -9.24 -0.15 -11.79
C SER A 101 -9.41 -1.56 -12.39
N THR A 102 -8.34 -2.11 -12.95
CA THR A 102 -8.31 -3.50 -13.45
C THR A 102 -6.97 -4.18 -13.17
N GLY A 103 -7.06 -5.44 -12.72
CA GLY A 103 -5.96 -6.40 -12.70
C GLY A 103 -4.96 -6.25 -11.55
N LYS A 104 -3.83 -6.95 -11.72
CA LYS A 104 -2.72 -7.00 -10.76
C LYS A 104 -2.07 -5.64 -10.52
N THR A 105 -1.48 -5.47 -9.33
CA THR A 105 -0.61 -4.34 -8.96
C THR A 105 0.61 -4.25 -9.90
N LEU A 106 1.26 -3.09 -10.01
CA LEU A 106 2.47 -2.94 -10.83
C LEU A 106 3.56 -3.87 -10.31
N SER A 107 3.75 -3.93 -9.00
CA SER A 107 4.76 -4.82 -8.44
C SER A 107 4.47 -6.30 -8.67
N GLU A 108 3.20 -6.74 -8.69
CA GLU A 108 2.86 -8.12 -9.07
C GLU A 108 3.12 -8.37 -10.56
N LYS A 109 2.90 -7.37 -11.41
CA LYS A 109 3.26 -7.44 -12.83
C LYS A 109 4.79 -7.47 -13.03
N MET A 110 5.55 -6.85 -12.14
CA MET A 110 7.01 -6.87 -12.13
C MET A 110 7.55 -8.17 -11.51
N GLY A 111 6.84 -8.73 -10.54
CA GLY A 111 7.25 -9.87 -9.70
C GLY A 111 7.01 -11.28 -10.27
N ASP A 112 6.85 -11.43 -11.58
CA ASP A 112 7.15 -12.69 -12.31
C ASP A 112 8.59 -12.69 -12.89
N ASN A 113 9.45 -11.71 -12.54
CA ASN A 113 10.89 -11.71 -12.83
C ASN A 113 11.69 -11.05 -11.69
N GLU A 114 12.55 -11.84 -11.02
CA GLU A 114 13.47 -11.43 -9.95
C GLU A 114 14.55 -10.38 -10.35
N ASN A 115 14.54 -9.85 -11.57
CA ASN A 115 15.57 -8.91 -12.06
C ASN A 115 14.98 -7.54 -12.33
N ASN A 116 14.99 -6.72 -11.29
CA ASN A 116 14.32 -5.44 -11.17
C ASN A 116 15.13 -4.28 -11.77
N GLU A 117 15.43 -4.33 -13.08
CA GLU A 117 15.92 -3.15 -13.81
C GLU A 117 14.85 -2.61 -14.76
N ASN A 118 14.29 -1.46 -14.36
CA ASN A 118 13.82 -0.41 -15.28
C ASN A 118 12.60 -0.69 -16.19
N VAL A 119 11.46 -1.05 -15.60
CA VAL A 119 10.16 -1.03 -16.33
C VAL A 119 9.55 0.37 -16.41
N PHE A 120 9.76 1.24 -15.43
CA PHE A 120 9.27 2.64 -15.50
C PHE A 120 9.86 3.40 -16.70
N LEU A 121 11.13 3.16 -17.02
CA LEU A 121 11.77 3.65 -18.26
C LEU A 121 11.17 3.03 -19.54
N LYS A 122 10.63 1.81 -19.49
CA LYS A 122 9.96 1.18 -20.66
C LYS A 122 8.57 1.76 -20.91
N MET A 123 7.79 2.04 -19.87
CA MET A 123 6.45 2.63 -20.04
C MET A 123 6.53 4.08 -20.54
N LYS A 124 7.47 4.88 -20.02
CA LYS A 124 7.72 6.25 -20.51
C LYS A 124 8.16 6.29 -21.99
N LYS A 125 8.74 5.21 -22.51
CA LYS A 125 9.19 5.09 -23.91
C LYS A 125 8.07 4.65 -24.88
N LEU A 126 6.95 4.16 -24.36
CA LEU A 126 5.77 3.79 -25.15
C LEU A 126 4.78 4.95 -25.33
N GLU A 127 4.96 6.05 -24.59
CA GLU A 127 4.15 7.27 -24.67
C GLU A 127 4.78 8.38 -25.56
N THR A 128 5.91 8.09 -26.24
CA THR A 128 6.58 8.94 -27.24
C THR A 128 6.66 8.26 -28.59
#